data_AF-A0A1V5YPU7-F1
#
_entry.id   AF-A0A1V5YPU7-F1
#
_cell.length_a   1.000
_cell.length_b   1.000
_cell.length_c   1.000
_cell.angle_alpha   90.00
_cell.angle_beta   90.00
_cell.angle_gamma   90.00
#
_symmetry.space_group_name_H-M   'P 1'
#
loop_
_entity.id
_entity.type
_entity.pdbx_description
1 polymer ?
#
loop_
_entity_poly.entity_id
_entity_poly.type
_entity_poly.pdbx_seq_one_letter_code
_entity_poly.pdbx_strand_id
1 'polypeptide(L)'
;MKKIFTIFAAALMTASMFLPQQVAAQAPEKMSYQAVIHNSSDELVKNSQIGMQISILQGSASGTAVYVETQIPTTNVNGLVSIEIGGGTVVTGDFTTIDWGSNLYFIKTEIDPSGGTNYTISGTTQLLSVPYALYAKHTKAYKVGDFAHGGIIFWVDATGQHGLVCAKSDQSTGIRWSVETSTRTMARANGPKAGFMNTAIIIVNEGYGDGNTYAARLCNESQITEEGKTYADWYLPSKEELFLMYQNKAIVDSTAVAHGGNSLTLTYYWSSTEYDSGSAWYFNFSNAATFFISKSESLYVRAVRAF
;
A
#
# COMPACT_ATOMS: atom_id res chain seq x y z
N MET A 1 11.62 -41.56 24.47
CA MET A 1 10.44 -40.71 24.73
C MET A 1 10.79 -39.32 25.29
N LYS A 2 11.64 -39.19 26.34
CA LYS A 2 12.01 -37.86 26.89
C LYS A 2 12.67 -36.91 25.89
N LYS A 3 13.57 -37.39 25.00
CA LYS A 3 14.25 -36.56 23.98
C LYS A 3 13.32 -36.04 22.85
N ILE A 4 12.23 -36.76 22.54
CA ILE A 4 11.23 -36.36 21.52
C ILE A 4 10.37 -35.22 22.06
N PHE A 5 10.01 -35.25 23.35
CA PHE A 5 9.29 -34.16 24.00
C PHE A 5 10.12 -32.87 24.07
N THR A 6 11.45 -32.96 24.25
CA THR A 6 12.32 -31.79 24.29
C THR A 6 12.48 -31.13 22.91
N ILE A 7 12.52 -31.92 21.83
CA ILE A 7 12.59 -31.39 20.46
C ILE A 7 11.25 -30.77 20.03
N PHE A 8 10.11 -31.37 20.40
CA PHE A 8 8.80 -30.76 20.17
C PHE A 8 8.59 -29.47 20.97
N ALA A 9 9.04 -29.41 22.23
CA ALA A 9 8.96 -28.20 23.04
C ALA A 9 9.87 -27.07 22.50
N ALA A 10 11.07 -27.41 22.00
CA ALA A 10 11.98 -26.45 21.39
C ALA A 10 11.46 -25.92 20.03
N ALA A 11 10.83 -26.78 19.20
CA ALA A 11 10.20 -26.37 17.95
C ALA A 11 8.95 -25.50 18.16
N LEU A 12 8.21 -25.72 19.26
CA LEU A 12 7.06 -24.88 19.62
C LEU A 12 7.48 -23.49 20.11
N MET A 13 8.61 -23.39 20.82
CA MET A 13 9.14 -22.10 21.31
C MET A 13 9.75 -21.24 20.19
N THR A 14 10.35 -21.84 19.16
CA THR A 14 10.88 -21.09 18.01
C THR A 14 9.80 -20.65 17.02
N ALA A 15 8.70 -21.42 16.90
CA ALA A 15 7.55 -21.03 16.07
C ALA A 15 6.76 -19.84 16.63
N SER A 16 6.78 -19.61 17.95
CA SER A 16 6.11 -18.46 18.58
C SER A 16 6.83 -17.11 18.41
N MET A 17 8.09 -17.10 17.96
CA MET A 17 8.86 -15.86 17.77
C MET A 17 8.78 -15.27 16.35
N PHE A 18 8.03 -15.90 15.44
CA PHE A 18 7.89 -15.47 14.03
C PHE A 18 6.46 -15.15 13.61
N LEU A 19 5.62 -14.67 14.54
CA LEU A 19 4.41 -13.95 14.12
C LEU A 19 4.85 -12.55 13.70
N PRO A 20 4.65 -12.13 12.43
CA PRO A 20 4.81 -10.75 12.05
C PRO A 20 3.82 -9.94 12.89
N GLN A 21 4.31 -9.27 13.93
CA GLN A 21 3.51 -8.28 14.63
C GLN A 21 3.16 -7.22 13.60
N GLN A 22 1.90 -7.20 13.19
CA GLN A 22 1.35 -6.11 12.39
C GLN A 22 1.39 -4.87 13.27
N VAL A 23 2.51 -4.15 13.21
CA VAL A 23 2.61 -2.82 13.81
C VAL A 23 1.70 -1.95 12.95
N ALA A 24 0.50 -1.67 13.44
CA ALA A 24 -0.35 -0.63 12.90
C ALA A 24 0.32 0.72 13.23
N ALA A 25 1.29 1.12 12.42
CA ALA A 25 1.92 2.44 12.48
C ALA A 25 1.02 3.49 11.81
N GLN A 26 -0.30 3.45 12.04
CA GLN A 26 -1.17 4.51 11.58
C GLN A 26 -0.89 5.77 12.38
N ALA A 27 -0.77 6.89 11.68
CA ALA A 27 -0.70 8.19 12.32
C ALA A 27 -1.92 8.35 13.24
N PRO A 28 -1.76 8.83 14.47
CA PRO A 28 -2.90 9.06 15.35
C PRO A 28 -3.92 9.98 14.66
N GLU A 29 -5.20 9.61 14.72
CA GLU A 29 -6.34 10.39 14.18
C GLU A 29 -6.69 11.57 15.11
N LYS A 30 -5.68 12.36 15.47
CA LYS A 30 -5.77 13.51 16.37
C LYS A 30 -4.63 14.47 16.11
N MET A 31 -4.82 15.73 16.48
CA MET A 31 -3.80 16.77 16.28
C MET A 31 -3.55 17.58 17.56
N SER A 32 -2.28 17.86 17.87
CA SER A 32 -1.92 18.67 19.03
C SER A 32 -2.34 20.13 18.83
N TYR A 33 -2.91 20.73 19.87
CA TYR A 33 -3.28 22.15 19.90
C TYR A 33 -2.90 22.78 21.23
N GLN A 34 -2.35 23.99 21.18
CA GLN A 34 -1.98 24.77 22.35
C GLN A 34 -2.50 26.19 22.20
N ALA A 35 -3.01 26.75 23.29
CA ALA A 35 -3.50 28.12 23.36
C ALA A 35 -3.26 28.73 24.73
N VAL A 36 -3.01 30.04 24.77
CA VAL A 36 -2.93 30.83 26.00
C VAL A 36 -4.22 31.62 26.15
N ILE A 37 -4.85 31.50 27.32
CA ILE A 37 -6.21 31.96 27.56
C ILE A 37 -6.19 33.26 28.39
N HIS A 38 -6.76 34.31 27.82
CA HIS A 38 -6.98 35.61 28.47
C HIS A 38 -8.47 35.82 28.69
N ASN A 39 -8.86 36.43 29.80
CA ASN A 39 -10.25 36.81 30.07
C ASN A 39 -10.63 38.12 29.35
N SER A 40 -11.85 38.61 29.54
CA SER A 40 -12.33 39.88 28.95
C SER A 40 -11.56 41.14 29.40
N SER A 41 -10.81 41.05 30.49
CA SER A 41 -9.95 42.12 31.01
C SER A 41 -8.49 41.98 30.56
N ASP A 42 -8.21 41.07 29.62
CA ASP A 42 -6.86 40.73 29.13
C ASP A 42 -5.94 40.09 30.20
N GLU A 43 -6.51 39.54 31.27
CA GLU A 43 -5.76 38.82 32.29
C GLU A 43 -5.70 37.32 31.99
N LEU A 44 -4.56 36.70 32.24
CA LEU A 44 -4.39 35.25 32.08
C LEU A 44 -5.35 34.46 32.99
N VAL A 45 -6.06 33.51 32.40
CA VAL A 45 -6.87 32.52 33.13
C VAL A 45 -5.95 31.41 33.61
N LYS A 46 -5.49 31.47 34.87
CA LYS A 46 -4.43 30.58 35.40
C LYS A 46 -5.01 29.46 36.26
N ASN A 47 -4.42 28.26 36.19
CA ASN A 47 -4.73 27.11 37.06
C ASN A 47 -6.24 26.84 37.20
N SER A 48 -7.00 27.07 36.13
CA SER A 48 -8.46 27.04 36.14
C SER A 48 -8.96 26.09 35.08
N GLN A 49 -10.00 25.34 35.43
CA GLN A 49 -10.71 24.50 34.47
C GLN A 49 -11.56 25.38 33.56
N ILE A 50 -11.46 25.18 32.25
CA ILE A 50 -12.18 25.96 31.24
C ILE A 50 -13.00 25.04 30.34
N GLY A 51 -14.11 25.56 29.81
CA GLY A 51 -14.89 24.88 28.79
C GLY A 51 -14.38 25.28 27.41
N MET A 52 -14.16 24.31 26.53
CA MET A 52 -13.76 24.56 25.15
C MET A 52 -14.68 23.82 24.18
N GLN A 53 -15.07 24.49 23.11
CA GLN A 53 -15.63 23.89 21.90
C GLN A 53 -14.69 24.15 20.74
N ILE A 54 -14.38 23.08 20.01
CA ILE A 54 -13.52 23.10 18.84
C ILE A 54 -14.38 22.71 17.64
N SER A 55 -14.35 23.53 16.59
CA SER A 55 -15.00 23.22 15.32
C SER A 55 -13.98 23.23 14.17
N ILE A 56 -14.04 22.21 13.31
CA ILE A 56 -13.32 22.20 12.03
C ILE A 56 -14.27 22.75 10.96
N LEU A 57 -13.96 23.92 10.43
CA LEU A 57 -14.73 24.58 9.38
C LEU A 57 -14.12 24.30 8.01
N GLN A 58 -14.96 24.04 7.00
CA GLN A 58 -14.53 23.75 5.64
C GLN A 58 -14.68 24.97 4.72
N GLY A 59 -13.68 25.22 3.87
CA GLY A 59 -13.70 26.20 2.78
C GLY A 59 -13.38 27.64 3.20
N SER A 60 -13.86 28.12 4.35
CA SER A 60 -13.54 29.46 4.86
C SER A 60 -13.61 29.55 6.39
N ALA A 61 -13.14 30.66 6.96
CA ALA A 61 -13.25 30.96 8.39
C ALA A 61 -14.69 31.10 8.91
N SER A 62 -15.68 31.15 8.03
CA SER A 62 -17.11 31.13 8.36
C SER A 62 -17.85 30.01 7.62
N GLY A 63 -17.11 29.00 7.16
CA GLY A 63 -17.64 27.86 6.44
C GLY A 63 -18.41 26.89 7.34
N THR A 64 -18.94 25.83 6.73
CA THR A 64 -19.68 24.78 7.43
C THR A 64 -18.76 24.02 8.38
N ALA A 65 -19.21 23.82 9.63
CA ALA A 65 -18.54 22.94 10.57
C ALA A 65 -18.74 21.48 10.17
N VAL A 66 -17.66 20.80 9.77
CA VAL A 66 -17.68 19.37 9.40
C VAL A 66 -17.40 18.45 10.57
N TYR A 67 -16.82 18.99 11.66
CA TYR A 67 -16.58 18.29 12.91
C TYR A 67 -16.63 19.28 14.07
N VAL A 68 -17.25 18.88 15.18
CA VAL A 68 -17.33 19.67 16.42
C VAL A 68 -17.13 18.74 17.61
N GLU A 69 -16.26 19.14 18.54
CA GLU A 69 -16.04 18.47 19.82
C GLU A 69 -16.00 19.48 20.98
N THR A 70 -16.21 18.98 22.20
CA THR A 70 -16.00 19.74 23.43
C THR A 70 -14.91 19.11 24.29
N GLN A 71 -14.19 19.96 25.01
CA GLN A 71 -13.15 19.57 25.95
C GLN A 71 -13.20 20.45 27.21
N ILE A 72 -12.70 19.93 28.33
CA ILE A 72 -12.68 20.66 29.61
C ILE A 72 -11.26 20.69 30.22
N PRO A 73 -10.27 21.31 29.53
CA PRO A 73 -8.89 21.31 30.01
C PRO A 73 -8.69 22.28 31.18
N THR A 74 -7.58 22.08 31.89
CA THR A 74 -7.11 22.99 32.96
C THR A 74 -5.93 23.80 32.46
N THR A 75 -6.00 25.13 32.58
CA THR A 75 -4.89 26.02 32.25
C THR A 75 -3.75 25.87 33.26
N ASN A 76 -2.50 26.07 32.83
CA ASN A 76 -1.36 26.12 33.76
C ASN A 76 -1.13 27.53 34.34
N VAL A 77 -0.03 27.73 35.08
CA VAL A 77 0.34 29.03 35.67
C VAL A 77 0.53 30.16 34.65
N ASN A 78 0.80 29.82 33.39
CA ASN A 78 0.96 30.75 32.29
C ASN A 78 -0.34 30.91 31.47
N GLY A 79 -1.47 30.37 31.94
CA GLY A 79 -2.73 30.37 31.21
C GLY A 79 -2.74 29.48 29.96
N LEU A 80 -1.74 28.60 29.80
CA LEU A 80 -1.61 27.70 28.65
C LEU A 80 -2.48 26.45 28.84
N VAL A 81 -3.21 26.07 27.80
CA VAL A 81 -3.80 24.75 27.64
C VAL A 81 -3.05 23.96 26.56
N SER A 82 -3.01 22.64 26.73
CA SER A 82 -2.51 21.69 25.73
C SER A 82 -3.55 20.59 25.58
N ILE A 83 -4.11 20.46 24.39
CA ILE A 83 -5.15 19.49 24.07
C ILE A 83 -4.81 18.74 22.78
N GLU A 84 -5.51 17.63 22.55
CA GLU A 84 -5.49 16.90 21.30
C GLU A 84 -6.87 17.03 20.64
N ILE A 85 -6.96 17.74 19.52
CA ILE A 85 -8.21 17.85 18.75
C ILE A 85 -8.47 16.50 18.09
N GLY A 86 -9.71 16.00 18.17
CA GLY A 86 -10.10 14.65 17.78
C GLY A 86 -10.16 13.68 18.97
N GLY A 87 -9.69 14.10 20.15
CA GLY A 87 -9.75 13.34 21.40
C GLY A 87 -10.83 13.81 22.39
N GLY A 88 -11.64 14.81 22.02
CA GLY A 88 -12.70 15.38 22.86
C GLY A 88 -13.99 14.59 22.85
N THR A 89 -15.02 15.14 23.50
CA THR A 89 -16.39 14.62 23.40
C THR A 89 -17.01 15.13 22.11
N VAL A 90 -17.25 14.24 21.15
CA VAL A 90 -17.83 14.59 19.85
C VAL A 90 -19.26 15.14 20.03
N VAL A 91 -19.52 16.29 19.42
CA VAL A 91 -20.86 16.89 19.33
C VAL A 91 -21.48 16.57 17.97
N THR A 92 -20.72 16.73 16.89
CA THR A 92 -21.14 16.40 15.51
C THR A 92 -19.94 16.02 14.62
N GLY A 93 -20.20 15.23 13.57
CA GLY A 93 -19.19 14.81 12.59
C GLY A 93 -18.34 13.63 13.04
N ASP A 94 -17.43 13.20 12.18
CA ASP A 94 -16.44 12.15 12.44
C ASP A 94 -15.06 12.60 11.93
N PHE A 95 -14.12 12.79 12.86
CA PHE A 95 -12.77 13.28 12.57
C PHE A 95 -12.03 12.40 11.55
N THR A 96 -12.25 11.09 11.60
CA THR A 96 -11.54 10.10 10.74
C THR A 96 -11.99 10.13 9.29
N THR A 97 -13.14 10.75 9.02
CA THR A 97 -13.73 10.83 7.68
C THR A 97 -13.47 12.17 6.98
N ILE A 98 -12.78 13.11 7.64
CA ILE A 98 -12.47 14.41 7.06
C ILE A 98 -11.47 14.24 5.92
N ASP A 99 -11.87 14.63 4.70
CA ASP A 99 -10.97 14.67 3.54
C ASP A 99 -10.08 15.92 3.56
N TRP A 100 -9.01 15.86 4.34
CA TRP A 100 -8.02 16.93 4.50
C TRP A 100 -7.35 17.39 3.19
N GLY A 101 -7.43 16.61 2.11
CA GLY A 101 -6.84 16.94 0.81
C GLY A 101 -7.74 17.73 -0.14
N SER A 102 -9.06 17.76 0.13
CA SER A 102 -10.04 18.30 -0.81
C SER A 102 -10.28 19.82 -0.70
N ASN A 103 -10.00 20.42 0.45
CA ASN A 103 -10.42 21.79 0.77
C ASN A 103 -9.45 22.50 1.73
N LEU A 104 -9.68 23.80 1.93
CA LEU A 104 -9.09 24.53 3.05
C LEU A 104 -9.90 24.26 4.33
N TYR A 105 -9.20 24.13 5.45
CA TYR A 105 -9.81 23.89 6.75
C TYR A 105 -9.39 24.94 7.77
N PHE A 106 -10.27 25.23 8.72
CA PHE A 106 -10.06 26.22 9.78
C PHE A 106 -10.44 25.61 11.12
N ILE A 107 -9.68 25.95 12.16
CA ILE A 107 -10.05 25.66 13.55
C ILE A 107 -10.76 26.89 14.08
N LYS A 108 -12.02 26.73 14.46
CA LYS A 108 -12.73 27.68 15.32
C LYS A 108 -12.67 27.17 16.75
N THR A 109 -12.19 28.03 17.66
CA THR A 109 -12.14 27.75 19.10
C THR A 109 -13.07 28.69 19.83
N GLU A 110 -13.88 28.11 20.72
CA GLU A 110 -14.85 28.81 21.55
C GLU A 110 -14.59 28.42 23.00
N ILE A 111 -14.39 29.40 23.88
CA ILE A 111 -13.91 29.17 25.26
C ILE A 111 -14.83 29.85 26.27
N ASP A 112 -15.17 29.10 27.32
CA ASP A 112 -15.81 29.57 28.54
C ASP A 112 -14.77 29.50 29.68
N PRO A 113 -14.22 30.65 30.11
CA PRO A 113 -13.24 30.71 31.19
C PRO A 113 -13.71 30.15 32.53
N SER A 114 -15.03 29.99 32.72
CA SER A 114 -15.64 29.48 33.95
C SER A 114 -15.86 27.97 33.96
N GLY A 115 -15.49 27.26 32.87
CA GLY A 115 -15.64 25.81 32.78
C GLY A 115 -16.98 25.34 32.20
N GLY A 116 -17.88 26.25 31.83
CA GLY A 116 -19.21 25.95 31.32
C GLY A 116 -19.29 25.84 29.79
N THR A 117 -20.48 26.16 29.27
CA THR A 117 -20.80 26.18 27.83
C THR A 117 -21.19 27.57 27.33
N ASN A 118 -21.02 28.60 28.18
CA ASN A 118 -21.29 29.99 27.83
C ASN A 118 -20.02 30.58 27.22
N TYR A 119 -19.70 30.18 25.99
CA TYR A 119 -18.48 30.59 25.31
C TYR A 119 -18.46 32.10 25.05
N THR A 120 -17.53 32.81 25.67
CA THR A 120 -17.38 34.28 25.55
C THR A 120 -16.18 34.69 24.72
N ILE A 121 -15.20 33.80 24.55
CA ILE A 121 -14.01 34.01 23.74
C ILE A 121 -14.14 33.13 22.50
N SER A 122 -13.96 33.72 21.31
CA SER A 122 -13.96 32.98 20.05
C SER A 122 -12.79 33.41 19.17
N GLY A 123 -12.12 32.44 18.54
CA GLY A 123 -11.08 32.66 17.55
C GLY A 123 -11.22 31.71 16.38
N THR A 124 -10.75 32.11 15.19
CA THR A 124 -10.70 31.20 14.04
C THR A 124 -9.37 31.35 13.33
N THR A 125 -8.68 30.23 13.12
CA THR A 125 -7.38 30.18 12.45
C THR A 125 -7.40 29.14 11.33
N GLN A 126 -6.69 29.41 10.24
CA GLN A 126 -6.56 28.43 9.16
C GLN A 126 -5.60 27.31 9.58
N LEU A 127 -5.95 26.08 9.23
CA LEU A 127 -5.03 24.94 9.30
C LEU A 127 -4.03 25.02 8.16
N LEU A 128 -2.75 25.11 8.51
CA LEU A 128 -1.63 25.08 7.59
C LEU A 128 -0.87 23.75 7.73
N SER A 129 -0.19 23.35 6.66
CA SER A 129 0.66 22.16 6.67
C SER A 129 1.84 22.33 7.64
N VAL A 130 2.10 21.29 8.45
CA VAL A 130 3.31 21.17 9.25
C VAL A 130 4.45 20.54 8.44
N PRO A 131 5.74 20.71 8.80
CA PRO A 131 6.87 20.23 8.01
C PRO A 131 6.81 18.73 7.63
N TYR A 132 6.33 17.88 8.53
CA TYR A 132 6.17 16.45 8.24
C TYR A 132 5.06 16.18 7.21
N ALA A 133 3.96 16.94 7.26
CA ALA A 133 2.89 16.87 6.26
C ALA A 133 3.36 17.37 4.88
N LEU A 134 4.27 18.34 4.83
CA LEU A 134 4.88 18.78 3.57
C LEU A 134 5.74 17.70 2.91
N TYR A 135 6.31 16.77 3.68
CA TYR A 135 7.03 15.63 3.11
C TYR A 135 6.09 14.72 2.29
N ALA A 136 4.83 14.55 2.71
CA ALA A 136 3.84 13.77 1.96
C ALA A 136 3.57 14.34 0.55
N LYS A 137 3.76 15.65 0.34
CA LYS A 137 3.66 16.30 -0.98
C LYS A 137 4.68 15.77 -2.00
N HIS A 138 5.78 15.16 -1.54
CA HIS A 138 6.80 14.60 -2.40
C HIS A 138 6.53 13.15 -2.84
N THR A 139 5.41 12.56 -2.41
CA THR A 139 5.00 11.24 -2.89
C THR A 139 4.39 11.37 -4.28
N LYS A 140 5.08 10.82 -5.29
CA LYS A 140 4.56 10.78 -6.66
C LYS A 140 3.46 9.71 -6.71
N ALA A 141 2.24 10.13 -7.03
CA ALA A 141 1.18 9.20 -7.39
C ALA A 141 1.43 8.68 -8.82
N TYR A 142 1.32 7.37 -8.97
CA TYR A 142 1.42 6.66 -10.23
C TYR A 142 0.05 6.22 -10.71
N LYS A 143 -0.08 6.06 -12.04
CA LYS A 143 -1.28 5.52 -12.67
C LYS A 143 -0.92 4.39 -13.63
N VAL A 144 -1.91 3.57 -13.93
CA VAL A 144 -1.79 2.54 -14.98
C VAL A 144 -1.38 3.20 -16.31
N GLY A 145 -0.38 2.61 -16.94
CA GLY A 145 0.20 3.06 -18.21
C GLY A 145 1.44 3.92 -18.09
N ASP A 146 1.78 4.44 -16.89
CA ASP A 146 3.05 5.12 -16.70
C ASP A 146 4.21 4.15 -16.94
N PHE A 147 5.25 4.63 -17.64
CA PHE A 147 6.52 3.93 -17.74
C PHE A 147 7.41 4.36 -16.57
N ALA A 148 7.58 3.47 -15.60
CA ALA A 148 8.35 3.74 -14.40
C ALA A 148 8.84 2.42 -13.79
N HIS A 149 9.82 2.52 -12.90
CA HIS A 149 10.29 1.35 -12.13
C HIS A 149 10.73 0.16 -12.99
N GLY A 150 11.28 0.45 -14.18
CA GLY A 150 11.81 -0.55 -15.12
C GLY A 150 10.79 -1.16 -16.08
N GLY A 151 9.52 -0.73 -16.05
CA GLY A 151 8.48 -1.31 -16.88
C GLY A 151 7.22 -0.46 -16.98
N ILE A 152 6.13 -1.09 -17.40
CA ILE A 152 4.82 -0.45 -17.55
C ILE A 152 3.97 -0.79 -16.34
N ILE A 153 3.46 0.23 -15.66
CA ILE A 153 2.53 0.04 -14.55
C ILE A 153 1.20 -0.49 -15.09
N PHE A 154 0.79 -1.68 -14.66
CA PHE A 154 -0.50 -2.29 -15.05
C PHE A 154 -1.49 -2.42 -13.88
N TRP A 155 -1.03 -2.16 -12.65
CA TRP A 155 -1.86 -2.12 -11.46
C TRP A 155 -1.23 -1.19 -10.42
N VAL A 156 -2.06 -0.41 -9.73
CA VAL A 156 -1.68 0.46 -8.60
C VAL A 156 -2.62 0.18 -7.43
N ASP A 157 -2.12 0.28 -6.22
CA ASP A 157 -2.94 0.17 -5.02
C ASP A 157 -3.77 1.45 -4.78
N ALA A 158 -4.62 1.43 -3.75
CA ALA A 158 -5.51 2.54 -3.43
C ALA A 158 -4.77 3.85 -3.07
N THR A 159 -3.50 3.78 -2.67
CA THR A 159 -2.68 4.96 -2.37
C THR A 159 -2.09 5.60 -3.62
N GLY A 160 -2.03 4.85 -4.73
CA GLY A 160 -1.34 5.26 -5.96
C GLY A 160 0.19 5.32 -5.82
N GLN A 161 0.77 4.91 -4.69
CA GLN A 161 2.22 4.99 -4.46
C GLN A 161 2.94 3.69 -4.77
N HIS A 162 2.24 2.56 -4.65
CA HIS A 162 2.78 1.23 -4.91
C HIS A 162 1.93 0.48 -5.92
N GLY A 163 2.54 -0.51 -6.57
CA GLY A 163 1.86 -1.21 -7.63
C GLY A 163 2.65 -2.36 -8.22
N LEU A 164 2.26 -2.75 -9.42
CA LEU A 164 2.89 -3.78 -10.22
C LEU A 164 3.25 -3.22 -11.60
N VAL A 165 4.45 -3.55 -12.06
CA VAL A 165 4.91 -3.25 -13.41
C VAL A 165 5.24 -4.52 -14.16
N CYS A 166 4.99 -4.54 -15.47
CA CYS A 166 5.43 -5.61 -16.36
C CYS A 166 6.59 -5.12 -17.24
N ALA A 167 7.46 -6.04 -17.66
CA ALA A 167 8.51 -5.73 -18.60
C ALA A 167 7.94 -5.21 -19.93
N LYS A 168 8.69 -4.36 -20.64
CA LYS A 168 8.27 -3.86 -21.96
C LYS A 168 8.36 -4.88 -23.08
N SER A 169 9.09 -5.96 -22.85
CA SER A 169 9.22 -7.08 -23.79
C SER A 169 9.04 -8.42 -23.10
N ASP A 170 8.58 -9.43 -23.83
CA ASP A 170 8.56 -10.82 -23.37
C ASP A 170 9.99 -11.31 -23.12
N GLN A 171 10.22 -11.96 -21.98
CA GLN A 171 11.51 -12.57 -21.65
C GLN A 171 11.71 -13.87 -22.44
N SER A 172 10.62 -14.54 -22.81
CA SER A 172 10.65 -15.70 -23.71
C SER A 172 9.33 -15.83 -24.48
N THR A 173 9.43 -16.33 -25.71
CA THR A 173 8.30 -16.71 -26.59
C THR A 173 8.02 -18.22 -26.57
N GLY A 174 8.75 -18.97 -25.75
CA GLY A 174 8.60 -20.42 -25.64
C GLY A 174 9.56 -20.97 -24.60
N ILE A 175 9.04 -21.21 -23.39
CA ILE A 175 9.81 -21.81 -22.30
C ILE A 175 8.93 -22.76 -21.50
N ARG A 176 9.54 -23.82 -20.96
CA ARG A 176 8.90 -24.74 -20.03
C ARG A 176 8.65 -24.10 -18.67
N TRP A 177 7.64 -24.60 -17.96
CA TRP A 177 7.29 -24.10 -16.63
C TRP A 177 8.26 -24.60 -15.54
N SER A 178 8.59 -25.89 -15.58
CA SER A 178 9.54 -26.54 -14.67
C SER A 178 10.52 -27.45 -15.43
N VAL A 179 11.55 -27.92 -14.74
CA VAL A 179 12.50 -28.91 -15.25
C VAL A 179 11.92 -30.31 -15.11
N GLU A 180 11.42 -30.64 -13.91
CA GLU A 180 10.75 -31.90 -13.66
C GLU A 180 9.22 -31.73 -13.73
N THR A 181 8.55 -32.58 -14.50
CA THR A 181 7.08 -32.53 -14.69
C THR A 181 6.32 -33.38 -13.69
N SER A 182 6.96 -33.88 -12.64
CA SER A 182 6.32 -34.68 -11.58
C SER A 182 6.45 -34.06 -10.19
N THR A 183 7.10 -32.90 -10.08
CA THR A 183 7.34 -32.23 -8.80
C THR A 183 6.17 -31.32 -8.45
N ARG A 184 5.60 -31.51 -7.26
CA ARG A 184 4.59 -30.61 -6.70
C ARG A 184 5.29 -29.53 -5.88
N THR A 185 5.39 -28.33 -6.44
CA THR A 185 6.14 -27.21 -5.84
C THR A 185 5.36 -26.52 -4.73
N MET A 186 4.02 -26.64 -4.71
CA MET A 186 3.13 -25.89 -3.82
C MET A 186 3.03 -24.38 -4.11
N ALA A 187 3.51 -23.92 -5.27
CA ALA A 187 3.37 -22.55 -5.74
C ALA A 187 1.92 -22.24 -6.18
N ARG A 188 0.97 -22.19 -5.25
CA ARG A 188 -0.48 -22.10 -5.55
C ARG A 188 -1.11 -20.76 -5.18
N ALA A 189 -0.33 -19.79 -4.71
CA ALA A 189 -0.85 -18.49 -4.35
C ALA A 189 -1.40 -17.76 -5.59
N ASN A 190 -2.48 -17.00 -5.41
CA ASN A 190 -3.08 -16.19 -6.46
C ASN A 190 -3.56 -14.87 -5.87
N GLY A 191 -3.28 -13.77 -6.55
CA GLY A 191 -3.56 -12.41 -6.08
C GLY A 191 -2.46 -11.44 -6.52
N PRO A 192 -2.67 -10.12 -6.36
CA PRO A 192 -1.60 -9.14 -6.57
C PRO A 192 -0.38 -9.49 -5.72
N LYS A 193 0.82 -9.45 -6.29
CA LYS A 193 2.11 -9.77 -5.67
C LYS A 193 2.30 -11.27 -5.32
N ALA A 194 1.32 -12.14 -5.58
CA ALA A 194 1.44 -13.56 -5.28
C ALA A 194 2.50 -14.28 -6.13
N GLY A 195 2.77 -13.77 -7.34
CA GLY A 195 3.76 -14.33 -8.25
C GLY A 195 5.18 -14.32 -7.67
N PHE A 196 5.49 -13.37 -6.79
CA PHE A 196 6.80 -13.26 -6.15
C PHE A 196 7.12 -14.50 -5.32
N MET A 197 6.24 -14.85 -4.37
CA MET A 197 6.42 -16.03 -3.52
C MET A 197 6.33 -17.33 -4.31
N ASN A 198 5.42 -17.41 -5.29
CA ASN A 198 5.33 -18.60 -6.15
C ASN A 198 6.64 -18.83 -6.92
N THR A 199 7.22 -17.78 -7.50
CA THR A 199 8.48 -17.85 -8.26
C THR A 199 9.61 -18.38 -7.38
N ALA A 200 9.74 -17.86 -6.15
CA ALA A 200 10.73 -18.34 -5.19
C ALA A 200 10.52 -19.82 -4.84
N ILE A 201 9.27 -20.24 -4.60
CA ILE A 201 8.92 -21.63 -4.28
C ILE A 201 9.26 -22.57 -5.45
N ILE A 202 8.95 -22.19 -6.70
CA ILE A 202 9.30 -22.98 -7.88
C ILE A 202 10.82 -23.15 -7.94
N ILE A 203 11.58 -22.06 -7.79
CA ILE A 203 13.04 -22.12 -7.88
C ILE A 203 13.65 -23.01 -6.79
N VAL A 204 13.11 -22.97 -5.58
CA VAL A 204 13.58 -23.83 -4.48
C VAL A 204 13.33 -25.32 -4.77
N ASN A 205 12.22 -25.66 -5.43
CA ASN A 205 11.91 -27.05 -5.77
C ASN A 205 12.71 -27.55 -6.98
N GLU A 206 12.87 -26.73 -8.01
CA GLU A 206 13.54 -27.11 -9.27
C GLU A 206 15.06 -26.94 -9.22
N GLY A 207 15.55 -26.05 -8.35
CA GLY A 207 16.96 -25.69 -8.26
C GLY A 207 17.54 -25.18 -9.58
N TYR A 208 18.80 -25.55 -9.85
CA TYR A 208 19.45 -25.29 -11.14
C TYR A 208 18.87 -26.13 -12.28
N GLY A 209 18.20 -27.25 -11.96
CA GLY A 209 17.63 -28.17 -12.93
C GLY A 209 18.67 -28.94 -13.75
N ASP A 210 18.33 -29.21 -15.00
CA ASP A 210 19.10 -29.98 -15.98
C ASP A 210 20.12 -29.14 -16.79
N GLY A 211 20.39 -27.91 -16.33
CA GLY A 211 21.23 -26.94 -17.03
C GLY A 211 20.49 -25.98 -17.95
N ASN A 212 19.24 -26.27 -18.35
CA ASN A 212 18.41 -25.33 -19.09
C ASN A 212 17.49 -24.53 -18.15
N THR A 213 17.23 -23.28 -18.48
CA THR A 213 16.33 -22.42 -17.69
C THR A 213 14.86 -22.87 -17.79
N TYR A 214 14.03 -22.27 -16.96
CA TYR A 214 12.58 -22.47 -16.89
C TYR A 214 11.91 -21.14 -16.51
N ALA A 215 10.59 -21.04 -16.73
CA ALA A 215 9.84 -19.79 -16.68
C ALA A 215 10.14 -18.93 -15.42
N ALA A 216 10.06 -19.54 -14.23
CA ALA A 216 10.29 -18.84 -12.96
C ALA A 216 11.74 -18.34 -12.81
N ARG A 217 12.73 -19.18 -13.13
CA ARG A 217 14.15 -18.82 -13.06
C ARG A 217 14.52 -17.74 -14.07
N LEU A 218 14.00 -17.81 -15.30
CA LEU A 218 14.20 -16.78 -16.32
C LEU A 218 13.74 -15.41 -15.83
N CYS A 219 12.55 -15.32 -15.23
CA CYS A 219 12.08 -14.07 -14.63
C CYS A 219 12.98 -13.61 -13.49
N ASN A 220 13.29 -14.50 -12.53
CA ASN A 220 14.09 -14.17 -11.35
C ASN A 220 15.52 -13.71 -11.68
N GLU A 221 16.11 -14.23 -12.75
CA GLU A 221 17.45 -13.86 -13.20
C GLU A 221 17.45 -12.67 -14.18
N SER A 222 16.27 -12.16 -14.58
CA SER A 222 16.18 -11.02 -15.49
C SER A 222 16.73 -9.75 -14.85
N GLN A 223 17.59 -9.06 -15.60
CA GLN A 223 18.12 -7.74 -15.23
C GLN A 223 17.75 -6.75 -16.33
N ILE A 224 16.84 -5.84 -16.02
CA ILE A 224 16.33 -4.86 -16.98
C ILE A 224 16.83 -3.47 -16.56
N THR A 225 17.55 -2.80 -17.46
CA THR A 225 18.06 -1.44 -17.23
C THR A 225 17.22 -0.44 -18.00
N GLU A 226 16.59 0.49 -17.30
CA GLU A 226 15.85 1.62 -17.87
C GLU A 226 16.33 2.91 -17.21
N GLU A 227 16.52 3.97 -17.99
CA GLU A 227 16.93 5.30 -17.49
C GLU A 227 18.19 5.27 -16.58
N GLY A 228 19.13 4.35 -16.86
CA GLY A 228 20.36 4.20 -16.09
C GLY A 228 20.20 3.45 -14.76
N LYS A 229 19.02 2.90 -14.46
CA LYS A 229 18.77 2.07 -13.27
C LYS A 229 18.45 0.62 -13.67
N THR A 230 19.14 -0.33 -13.04
CA THR A 230 18.91 -1.77 -13.22
C THR A 230 17.93 -2.30 -12.18
N TYR A 231 16.96 -3.09 -12.64
CA TYR A 231 15.97 -3.79 -11.83
C TYR A 231 16.18 -5.30 -11.99
N ALA A 232 16.31 -6.01 -10.87
CA ALA A 232 16.70 -7.44 -10.82
C ALA A 232 15.81 -8.28 -9.88
N ASP A 233 14.65 -7.73 -9.50
CA ASP A 233 13.65 -8.30 -8.60
C ASP A 233 12.39 -8.72 -9.37
N TRP A 234 12.57 -9.18 -10.61
CA TRP A 234 11.52 -9.64 -11.51
C TRP A 234 11.06 -11.05 -11.15
N TYR A 235 9.78 -11.36 -11.38
CA TYR A 235 9.21 -12.67 -11.09
C TYR A 235 8.14 -13.07 -12.11
N LEU A 236 7.81 -14.36 -12.12
CA LEU A 236 6.78 -14.93 -12.98
C LEU A 236 5.39 -14.59 -12.39
N PRO A 237 4.50 -13.89 -13.14
CA PRO A 237 3.22 -13.43 -12.61
C PRO A 237 2.29 -14.59 -12.22
N SER A 238 1.53 -14.41 -11.16
CA SER A 238 0.38 -15.27 -10.83
C SER A 238 -0.77 -15.09 -11.83
N LYS A 239 -1.80 -15.94 -11.77
CA LYS A 239 -2.93 -15.86 -12.70
C LYS A 239 -3.63 -14.50 -12.60
N GLU A 240 -3.80 -14.01 -11.38
CA GLU A 240 -4.43 -12.72 -11.12
C GLU A 240 -3.61 -11.57 -11.73
N GLU A 241 -2.30 -11.61 -11.62
CA GLU A 241 -1.44 -10.56 -12.17
C GLU A 241 -1.50 -10.53 -13.71
N LEU A 242 -1.57 -11.70 -14.36
CA LEU A 242 -1.82 -11.79 -15.81
C LEU A 242 -3.22 -11.26 -16.18
N PHE A 243 -4.23 -11.52 -15.36
CA PHE A 243 -5.57 -10.98 -15.58
C PHE A 243 -5.60 -9.45 -15.43
N LEU A 244 -4.90 -8.88 -14.44
CA LEU A 244 -4.74 -7.43 -14.27
C LEU A 244 -4.00 -6.79 -15.45
N MET A 245 -2.96 -7.46 -15.98
CA MET A 245 -2.30 -7.05 -17.22
C MET A 245 -3.28 -7.06 -18.40
N TYR A 246 -4.11 -8.10 -18.53
CA TYR A 246 -5.11 -8.20 -19.59
C TYR A 246 -6.16 -7.09 -19.53
N GLN A 247 -6.69 -6.78 -18.35
CA GLN A 247 -7.66 -5.69 -18.16
C GLN A 247 -7.13 -4.35 -18.66
N ASN A 248 -5.81 -4.16 -18.59
CA ASN A 248 -5.13 -2.93 -19.01
C ASN A 248 -4.30 -3.10 -20.30
N LYS A 249 -4.54 -4.19 -21.06
CA LYS A 249 -3.69 -4.61 -22.19
C LYS A 249 -3.49 -3.51 -23.23
N ALA A 250 -4.55 -2.79 -23.60
CA ALA A 250 -4.46 -1.74 -24.62
C ALA A 250 -3.46 -0.64 -24.22
N ILE A 251 -3.51 -0.22 -22.95
CA ILE A 251 -2.59 0.79 -22.40
C ILE A 251 -1.19 0.19 -22.31
N VAL A 252 -1.05 -1.03 -21.75
CA VAL A 252 0.24 -1.73 -21.63
C VAL A 252 0.94 -1.86 -22.99
N ASP A 253 0.21 -2.27 -24.02
CA ASP A 253 0.75 -2.45 -25.38
C ASP A 253 1.21 -1.12 -25.97
N SER A 254 0.40 -0.07 -25.83
CA SER A 254 0.75 1.26 -26.34
C SER A 254 2.00 1.82 -25.68
N THR A 255 2.12 1.72 -24.35
CA THR A 255 3.29 2.16 -23.60
C THR A 255 4.51 1.28 -23.92
N ALA A 256 4.36 -0.03 -23.99
CA ALA A 256 5.46 -0.93 -24.33
C ALA A 256 6.09 -0.56 -25.68
N VAL A 257 5.27 -0.36 -26.72
CA VAL A 257 5.73 0.04 -28.05
C VAL A 257 6.38 1.42 -28.04
N ALA A 258 5.79 2.40 -27.34
CA ALA A 258 6.35 3.75 -27.23
C ALA A 258 7.74 3.78 -26.57
N HIS A 259 8.04 2.79 -25.73
CA HIS A 259 9.32 2.65 -25.02
C HIS A 259 10.26 1.58 -25.64
N GLY A 260 10.01 1.19 -26.89
CA GLY A 260 10.88 0.29 -27.67
C GLY A 260 10.75 -1.20 -27.32
N GLY A 261 9.66 -1.57 -26.66
CA GLY A 261 9.27 -2.95 -26.38
C GLY A 261 8.30 -3.53 -27.41
N ASN A 262 7.57 -4.58 -27.04
CA ASN A 262 6.55 -5.21 -27.89
C ASN A 262 5.19 -5.33 -27.17
N SER A 263 4.11 -5.26 -27.95
CA SER A 263 2.77 -5.59 -27.48
C SER A 263 2.70 -7.03 -26.98
N LEU A 264 1.81 -7.28 -26.02
CA LEU A 264 1.44 -8.62 -25.57
C LEU A 264 0.84 -9.40 -26.75
N THR A 265 1.47 -10.53 -27.06
CA THR A 265 1.02 -11.42 -28.13
C THR A 265 -0.29 -12.09 -27.69
N LEU A 266 -1.26 -12.23 -28.61
CA LEU A 266 -2.54 -12.91 -28.34
C LEU A 266 -2.33 -14.43 -28.31
N THR A 267 -1.70 -14.93 -27.24
CA THR A 267 -1.34 -16.34 -27.06
C THR A 267 -1.31 -16.71 -25.58
N TYR A 268 -0.75 -17.88 -25.27
CA TYR A 268 -0.68 -18.46 -23.94
C TYR A 268 0.59 -18.00 -23.20
N TYR A 269 0.40 -17.48 -21.99
CA TYR A 269 1.46 -17.04 -21.11
C TYR A 269 1.46 -17.86 -19.83
N TRP A 270 2.64 -18.30 -19.39
CA TRP A 270 2.76 -19.01 -18.13
C TRP A 270 2.39 -18.15 -16.94
N SER A 271 1.61 -18.73 -16.04
CA SER A 271 1.46 -18.23 -14.68
C SER A 271 2.39 -18.97 -13.74
N SER A 272 2.85 -18.33 -12.66
CA SER A 272 3.54 -19.02 -11.56
C SER A 272 2.63 -19.88 -10.69
N THR A 273 1.31 -19.90 -10.94
CA THR A 273 0.39 -20.75 -10.17
C THR A 273 0.41 -22.21 -10.68
N GLU A 274 0.79 -23.14 -9.80
CA GLU A 274 0.75 -24.58 -10.02
C GLU A 274 -0.70 -25.12 -9.96
N TYR A 275 -1.03 -26.07 -10.84
CA TYR A 275 -2.28 -26.83 -10.75
C TYR A 275 -2.08 -28.09 -9.92
N ASP A 276 -1.16 -28.95 -10.37
CA ASP A 276 -0.75 -30.19 -9.70
C ASP A 276 0.74 -30.50 -9.97
N SER A 277 1.17 -31.73 -9.70
CA SER A 277 2.56 -32.15 -9.88
C SER A 277 3.06 -32.04 -11.33
N GLY A 278 2.18 -32.19 -12.33
CA GLY A 278 2.57 -32.20 -13.75
C GLY A 278 1.99 -31.11 -14.62
N SER A 279 1.05 -30.32 -14.11
CA SER A 279 0.43 -29.22 -14.84
C SER A 279 0.54 -27.90 -14.09
N ALA A 280 0.67 -26.83 -14.84
CA ALA A 280 0.64 -25.46 -14.35
C ALA A 280 -0.40 -24.63 -15.11
N TRP A 281 -0.83 -23.55 -14.49
CA TRP A 281 -1.80 -22.66 -15.12
C TRP A 281 -1.13 -21.73 -16.14
N TYR A 282 -1.85 -21.44 -17.21
CA TYR A 282 -1.52 -20.39 -18.17
C TYR A 282 -2.71 -19.43 -18.34
N PHE A 283 -2.42 -18.25 -18.87
CA PHE A 283 -3.40 -17.24 -19.24
C PHE A 283 -3.41 -17.04 -20.75
N ASN A 284 -4.58 -17.03 -21.38
CA ASN A 284 -4.73 -16.77 -22.81
C ASN A 284 -5.10 -15.30 -23.06
N PHE A 285 -4.16 -14.52 -23.60
CA PHE A 285 -4.37 -13.11 -23.92
C PHE A 285 -5.31 -12.85 -25.10
N SER A 286 -5.79 -13.89 -25.80
CA SER A 286 -6.79 -13.75 -26.87
C SER A 286 -8.22 -13.60 -26.34
N ASN A 287 -8.52 -14.17 -25.17
CA ASN A 287 -9.90 -14.28 -24.67
C ASN A 287 -10.02 -14.26 -23.14
N ALA A 288 -8.97 -13.87 -22.43
CA ALA A 288 -8.89 -13.83 -20.97
C ALA A 288 -9.09 -15.17 -20.24
N ALA A 289 -9.04 -16.29 -20.95
CA ALA A 289 -9.27 -17.59 -20.32
C ALA A 289 -8.03 -18.09 -19.56
N THR A 290 -8.27 -18.80 -18.46
CA THR A 290 -7.22 -19.51 -17.72
C THR A 290 -7.48 -21.01 -17.73
N PHE A 291 -6.48 -21.78 -18.12
CA PHE A 291 -6.50 -23.24 -18.13
C PHE A 291 -5.16 -23.76 -17.62
N PHE A 292 -5.03 -25.07 -17.47
CA PHE A 292 -3.78 -25.71 -17.11
C PHE A 292 -3.34 -26.65 -18.24
N ILE A 293 -2.03 -26.81 -18.36
CA ILE A 293 -1.40 -27.70 -19.34
C ILE A 293 -0.11 -28.26 -18.74
N SER A 294 0.44 -29.30 -19.38
CA SER A 294 1.69 -29.93 -18.95
C SER A 294 2.80 -28.90 -18.74
N LYS A 295 3.54 -29.02 -17.64
CA LYS A 295 4.67 -28.14 -17.30
C LYS A 295 5.81 -28.21 -18.32
N SER A 296 5.86 -29.25 -19.16
CA SER A 296 6.82 -29.38 -20.27
C SER A 296 6.54 -28.51 -21.48
N GLU A 297 5.31 -27.97 -21.61
CA GLU A 297 4.94 -27.18 -22.77
C GLU A 297 5.72 -25.86 -22.85
N SER A 298 5.92 -25.36 -24.07
CA SER A 298 6.65 -24.11 -24.29
C SER A 298 5.68 -22.95 -24.50
N LEU A 299 5.53 -22.09 -23.49
CA LEU A 299 4.66 -20.92 -23.53
C LEU A 299 5.43 -19.62 -23.36
N TYR A 300 4.76 -18.48 -23.56
CA TYR A 300 5.34 -17.15 -23.42
C TYR A 300 5.49 -16.76 -21.95
N VAL A 301 6.43 -15.86 -21.67
CA VAL A 301 6.64 -15.28 -20.34
C VAL A 301 6.94 -13.79 -20.48
N ARG A 302 6.19 -12.98 -19.72
CA ARG A 302 6.51 -11.59 -19.45
C ARG A 302 6.59 -11.38 -17.95
N ALA A 303 7.77 -11.02 -17.48
CA ALA A 303 8.06 -10.85 -16.09
C ALA A 303 7.37 -9.60 -15.54
N VAL A 304 7.05 -9.65 -14.25
CA VAL A 304 6.49 -8.53 -13.50
C VAL A 304 7.33 -8.27 -12.25
N ARG A 305 7.21 -7.07 -11.66
CA ARG A 305 7.79 -6.74 -10.36
C ARG A 305 6.89 -5.78 -9.59
N ALA A 306 7.04 -5.73 -8.28
CA ALA A 306 6.36 -4.75 -7.44
C ALA A 306 7.23 -3.50 -7.24
N PHE A 307 6.61 -2.36 -6.97
CA PHE A 307 7.29 -1.13 -6.53
C PHE A 307 6.52 -0.49 -5.38
#